data_AF-A0A432ZV57-F1
#
_entry.id   AF-A0A432ZV57-F1
#
_cell.length_a   1.000
_cell.length_b   1.000
_cell.length_c   1.000
_cell.angle_alpha   90.00
_cell.angle_beta   90.00
_cell.angle_gamma   90.00
#
_symmetry.space_group_name_H-M   'P 1'
#
loop_
_entity.id
_entity.type
_entity.pdbx_description
1 polymer ?
#
loop_
_entity_poly.entity_id
_entity_poly.type
_entity_poly.pdbx_seq_one_letter_code
_entity_poly.pdbx_strand_id
1 'polypeptide(L)'
;MPKNIKTLNNFIDIDKQVNNLSSFNKELNKKRNFQKTIPNMFCDADLVDKFRNLAKQQQWTNTTLMNNILRDYFDRLENGNNEND
;
A
#
# COMPACT_ATOMS: atom_id res chain seq x y z
N MET A 1 -10.24 46.94 -16.87
CA MET A 1 -9.23 46.46 -15.89
C MET A 1 -8.54 45.22 -16.47
N PRO A 2 -7.22 45.23 -16.73
CA PRO A 2 -6.54 44.02 -17.17
C PRO A 2 -6.30 43.08 -15.97
N LYS A 3 -6.69 41.81 -16.11
CA LYS A 3 -6.49 40.77 -15.09
C LYS A 3 -5.03 40.31 -15.12
N ASN A 4 -4.47 40.07 -13.93
CA ASN A 4 -3.10 39.63 -13.65
C ASN A 4 -2.66 38.42 -14.50
N ILE A 5 -1.83 38.65 -15.53
CA ILE A 5 -1.16 37.61 -16.32
C ILE A 5 0.10 37.08 -15.59
N LYS A 6 0.55 37.74 -14.51
CA LYS A 6 1.77 37.34 -13.77
C LYS A 6 1.62 36.03 -12.98
N THR A 7 0.40 35.58 -12.68
CA THR A 7 0.18 34.41 -11.82
C THR A 7 0.31 33.08 -12.57
N LEU A 8 0.13 33.05 -13.88
CA LEU A 8 0.15 31.81 -14.66
C LEU A 8 1.57 31.27 -14.90
N ASN A 9 2.56 32.15 -15.05
CA ASN A 9 3.95 31.76 -15.33
C ASN A 9 4.60 31.03 -14.14
N ASN A 10 4.20 31.34 -12.90
CA ASN A 10 4.77 30.71 -11.71
C ASN A 10 4.34 29.24 -11.54
N PHE A 11 3.20 28.82 -12.09
CA PHE A 11 2.76 27.42 -11.97
C PHE A 11 3.54 26.48 -12.90
N ILE A 12 3.94 26.96 -14.08
CA ILE A 12 4.70 26.17 -15.07
C ILE A 12 6.13 25.90 -14.57
N ASP A 13 6.70 26.82 -13.79
CA ASP A 13 8.04 26.64 -13.21
C ASP A 13 8.07 25.67 -12.03
N ILE A 14 6.97 25.51 -11.28
CA ILE A 14 6.87 24.54 -10.19
C ILE A 14 6.91 23.11 -10.74
N ASP A 15 6.17 22.81 -11.80
CA ASP A 15 6.16 21.47 -12.42
C ASP A 15 7.54 21.05 -12.93
N LYS A 16 8.34 22.00 -13.45
CA LYS A 16 9.73 21.73 -13.85
C LYS A 16 10.66 21.51 -12.68
N GLN A 17 10.44 22.18 -11.55
CA GLN A 17 11.26 22.02 -10.35
C GLN A 17 10.99 20.69 -9.62
N VAL A 18 9.74 20.24 -9.56
CA VAL A 18 9.37 18.95 -8.95
C VAL A 18 10.05 17.78 -9.67
N ASN A 19 10.17 17.85 -11.00
CA ASN A 19 10.85 16.84 -11.81
C ASN A 19 12.37 16.79 -11.61
N ASN A 20 12.99 17.79 -10.99
CA ASN A 20 14.44 17.86 -10.75
C ASN A 20 14.87 17.53 -9.31
N LEU A 21 13.93 17.29 -8.40
CA LEU A 21 14.27 16.72 -7.10
C LEU A 21 14.62 15.23 -7.29
N SER A 22 15.91 14.93 -7.33
CA SER A 22 16.47 13.58 -7.40
C SER A 22 15.89 12.62 -6.34
N SER A 23 15.49 13.17 -5.19
CA SER A 23 14.80 12.44 -4.10
C SER A 23 13.39 11.99 -4.47
N PHE A 24 12.62 12.78 -5.23
CA PHE A 24 11.26 12.43 -5.66
C PHE A 24 11.26 11.45 -6.84
N ASN A 25 12.18 11.60 -7.79
CA ASN A 25 12.30 10.68 -8.93
C ASN A 25 12.68 9.25 -8.52
N LYS A 26 13.41 9.06 -7.42
CA LYS A 26 13.78 7.72 -6.93
C LYS A 26 12.57 6.93 -6.41
N GLU A 27 11.59 7.60 -5.81
CA GLU A 27 10.40 6.92 -5.28
C GLU A 27 9.38 6.57 -6.35
N LEU A 28 9.19 7.47 -7.34
CA LEU A 28 8.28 7.23 -8.48
C LEU A 28 8.74 6.08 -9.38
N ASN A 29 10.04 5.83 -9.47
CA ASN A 29 10.61 4.80 -10.37
C ASN A 29 10.78 3.41 -9.74
N LYS A 30 10.39 3.20 -8.47
CA LYS A 30 10.25 1.84 -7.93
C LYS A 30 9.03 1.19 -8.59
N LYS A 31 9.25 0.54 -9.74
CA LYS A 31 8.25 -0.30 -10.40
C LYS A 31 7.69 -1.28 -9.37
N ARG A 32 6.47 -1.02 -8.89
CA ARG A 32 5.76 -1.94 -7.99
C ARG A 32 5.68 -3.27 -8.72
N ASN A 33 6.09 -4.36 -8.07
CA ASN A 33 5.92 -5.67 -8.65
C ASN A 33 4.42 -6.02 -8.60
N PHE A 34 3.70 -5.62 -9.64
CA PHE A 34 2.25 -5.80 -9.74
C PHE A 34 1.85 -7.27 -9.63
N GLN A 35 2.71 -8.20 -10.03
CA GLN A 35 2.48 -9.64 -9.89
C GLN A 35 2.41 -10.09 -8.42
N LYS A 36 3.08 -9.37 -7.50
CA LYS A 36 3.11 -9.67 -6.06
C LYS A 36 2.29 -8.70 -5.22
N THR A 37 1.54 -7.81 -5.87
CA THR A 37 0.69 -6.84 -5.18
C THR A 37 -0.74 -7.35 -5.16
N ILE A 38 -1.33 -7.45 -3.97
CA ILE A 38 -2.76 -7.72 -3.85
C ILE A 38 -3.51 -6.48 -4.39
N PRO A 39 -4.46 -6.64 -5.32
CA PRO A 39 -5.25 -5.52 -5.83
C PRO A 39 -6.06 -4.88 -4.71
N ASN A 40 -6.60 -3.69 -4.95
CA ASN A 40 -7.57 -3.10 -4.03
C ASN A 40 -8.79 -4.01 -3.93
N MET A 41 -9.16 -4.39 -2.70
CA MET A 41 -10.31 -5.24 -2.42
C MET A 41 -11.18 -4.57 -1.36
N PHE A 42 -12.49 -4.77 -1.47
CA PHE A 42 -13.44 -4.40 -0.43
C PHE A 42 -13.62 -5.57 0.53
N CYS A 43 -13.58 -5.28 1.83
CA CYS A 43 -13.81 -6.26 2.88
C CYS A 43 -15.00 -5.82 3.74
N ASP A 44 -15.60 -6.77 4.43
CA ASP A 44 -16.63 -6.50 5.45
C ASP A 44 -16.11 -5.53 6.52
N ALA A 45 -16.91 -4.51 6.86
CA ALA A 45 -16.49 -3.42 7.72
C ALA A 45 -16.20 -3.88 9.16
N ASP A 46 -17.08 -4.72 9.72
CA ASP A 46 -16.93 -5.24 11.08
C ASP A 46 -15.67 -6.11 11.19
N LEU A 47 -15.38 -6.90 10.14
CA LEU A 47 -14.16 -7.69 10.07
C LEU A 47 -12.91 -6.81 9.99
N VAL A 48 -12.94 -5.72 9.21
CA VAL A 48 -11.83 -4.78 9.12
C VAL A 48 -11.55 -4.13 10.48
N ASP A 49 -12.59 -3.76 11.23
CA ASP A 49 -12.41 -3.15 12.54
C ASP A 49 -11.86 -4.15 13.57
N LYS A 50 -12.36 -5.39 13.59
CA LYS A 50 -11.78 -6.47 14.41
C LYS A 50 -10.31 -6.72 14.07
N PHE A 51 -9.98 -6.80 12.78
CA PHE A 51 -8.61 -6.99 12.30
C PHE A 51 -7.69 -5.84 12.74
N ARG A 52 -8.13 -4.58 12.60
CA ARG A 52 -7.35 -3.41 13.03
C ARG A 52 -7.15 -3.36 14.53
N ASN A 53 -8.17 -3.74 15.31
CA ASN A 53 -8.07 -3.79 16.77
C ASN A 53 -7.08 -4.88 17.21
N LEU A 54 -7.12 -6.05 16.58
CA LEU A 54 -6.16 -7.12 16.84
C LEU A 54 -4.73 -6.69 16.51
N ALA A 55 -4.52 -6.03 15.36
CA ALA A 55 -3.20 -5.51 14.98
C ALA A 55 -2.66 -4.54 16.03
N LYS A 56 -3.50 -3.62 16.53
CA LYS A 56 -3.13 -2.68 17.60
C LYS A 56 -2.76 -3.39 18.90
N GLN A 57 -3.58 -4.36 19.33
CA GLN A 57 -3.33 -5.13 20.55
C GLN A 57 -1.99 -5.87 20.50
N GLN A 58 -1.62 -6.40 19.34
CA GLN A 58 -0.35 -7.09 19.12
C GLN A 58 0.82 -6.17 18.78
N GLN A 59 0.60 -4.85 18.73
CA GLN A 59 1.59 -3.85 18.30
C GLN A 59 2.14 -4.14 16.90
N TRP A 60 1.30 -4.68 16.02
CA TRP A 60 1.64 -5.04 14.65
C TRP A 60 1.07 -4.06 13.65
N THR A 61 1.75 -3.94 12.51
CA THR A 61 1.14 -3.31 11.34
C THR A 61 0.06 -4.22 10.77
N ASN A 62 -0.94 -3.64 10.10
CA ASN A 62 -1.95 -4.40 9.34
C ASN A 62 -1.28 -5.39 8.37
N THR A 63 -0.21 -4.97 7.68
CA THR A 63 0.54 -5.82 6.76
C THR A 63 1.19 -7.02 7.49
N THR A 64 1.78 -6.79 8.66
CA THR A 64 2.36 -7.86 9.48
C THR A 64 1.32 -8.89 9.88
N LEU A 65 0.17 -8.44 10.39
CA LEU A 65 -0.92 -9.32 10.80
C LEU A 65 -1.48 -10.10 9.60
N MET A 66 -1.72 -9.44 8.46
CA MET A 66 -2.18 -10.10 7.24
C MET A 66 -1.20 -11.18 6.77
N ASN A 67 0.10 -10.89 6.76
CA ASN A 67 1.12 -11.87 6.36
C ASN A 67 1.15 -13.09 7.30
N ASN A 68 0.99 -12.88 8.61
CA ASN A 68 0.95 -13.98 9.57
C ASN A 68 -0.30 -14.85 9.36
N ILE A 69 -1.47 -14.24 9.16
CA ILE A 69 -2.71 -14.97 8.86
C ILE A 69 -2.57 -15.78 7.57
N LEU A 70 -2.03 -15.19 6.51
CA LEU A 70 -1.85 -15.87 5.22
C LEU A 70 -0.87 -17.06 5.34
N ARG A 71 0.27 -16.89 6.02
CA ARG A 71 1.21 -17.99 6.26
C ARG A 71 0.56 -19.13 7.03
N ASP A 72 -0.03 -18.81 8.18
CA ASP A 72 -0.69 -19.78 9.05
C ASP A 72 -1.83 -20.53 8.34
N TYR A 73 -2.58 -19.87 7.45
CA TYR A 73 -3.58 -20.52 6.60
C TYR A 73 -2.96 -21.54 5.64
N PHE A 74 -1.94 -21.17 4.87
CA PHE A 74 -1.30 -22.07 3.90
C PHE A 74 -0.48 -23.18 4.58
N ASP A 75 0.21 -22.87 5.68
CA ASP A 75 0.94 -23.87 6.48
C ASP A 75 -0.01 -24.96 6.98
N ARG A 76 -1.22 -24.60 7.43
CA ARG A 76 -2.25 -25.59 7.82
C ARG A 76 -2.76 -26.42 6.63
N LEU A 77 -2.94 -25.81 5.46
CA LEU A 77 -3.36 -26.54 4.27
C LEU A 77 -2.30 -27.54 3.80
N GLU A 78 -1.02 -27.17 3.86
CA GLU A 78 0.08 -28.05 3.48
C GLU A 78 0.24 -29.22 4.46
N ASN A 79 0.12 -28.95 5.77
CA ASN A 79 0.29 -29.97 6.80
C ASN A 79 -0.96 -30.85 7.01
N GLY A 80 -2.15 -30.36 6.65
CA GLY A 80 -3.42 -31.11 6.76
C GLY A 80 -3.59 -32.24 5.73
N ASN A 81 -2.70 -32.35 4.74
CA ASN A 81 -2.73 -33.41 3.73
C ASN A 81 -1.96 -34.68 4.13
N ASN A 82 -1.34 -34.73 5.33
CA ASN A 82 -0.48 -35.84 5.75
C ASN A 82 -1.16 -36.87 6.69
N GLU A 83 -2.46 -36.75 6.98
CA GLU A 83 -3.19 -37.67 7.88
C GLU A 83 -4.22 -38.58 7.16
N ASN A 84 -3.98 -38.94 5.90
CA ASN A 84 -4.80 -39.92 5.16
C ASN A 84 -3.93 -40.86 4.29
N ASP A 85 -2.93 -41.51 4.89
CA ASP A 85 -2.25 -42.70 4.32
C ASP A 85 -2.13 -43.80 5.40
#